data_AF-A0A7J5ERS4-F1
#
_entry.id   AF-A0A7J5ERS4-F1
#
_cell.length_a   1.000
_cell.length_b   1.000
_cell.length_c   1.000
_cell.angle_alpha   90.00
_cell.angle_beta   90.00
_cell.angle_gamma   90.00
#
_symmetry.space_group_name_H-M   'P 1'
#
loop_
_entity.id
_entity.type
_entity.pdbx_description
1 polymer ?
#
loop_
_entity_poly.entity_id
_entity_poly.type
_entity_poly.pdbx_seq_one_letter_code
_entity_poly.pdbx_strand_id
1 'polypeptide(L)'
;MSNRAARGVAAVFLVSTFSASVAHADRTIAVEVAASSTAKGKNDKFAAWRAVDGSTGTAWCEGKGDEGLDETLKLTLAEPIVVTRIDLYVGLHGSAKAYKENNRPSKLFAQTAVKTGEPMVLLAKAVPIVSDHDKLVKLDLKTPRTVQVLELGLAGVTRGDKTKVNQTCVTDVSVVGEKGEVIAFAYGMPVDAMKSLPAGLAAVRAAVAACDEKALAAAVKFPLSHSVAAEEDSRTVKLKNAKALAKACKAGDFPKIPDSADRAGISPSGPGRVTLETDSDTVIRVDMVWNKGAWQLAAMESY
;
A
#
# COMPACT_ATOMS: atom_id res chain seq x y z
N MET A 1 65.46 8.12 27.43
CA MET A 1 65.09 9.06 26.35
C MET A 1 64.89 8.28 25.07
N SER A 2 63.78 8.58 24.40
CA SER A 2 63.36 8.20 23.04
C SER A 2 62.76 6.81 22.80
N ASN A 3 61.50 6.87 22.39
CA ASN A 3 60.50 5.83 22.18
C ASN A 3 60.67 5.07 20.87
N ARG A 4 60.32 3.78 20.89
CA ARG A 4 59.93 2.98 19.72
C ARG A 4 58.57 3.46 19.22
N ALA A 5 58.48 3.90 17.96
CA ALA A 5 57.21 4.11 17.27
C ALA A 5 56.88 2.86 16.44
N ALA A 6 55.99 2.03 16.96
CA ALA A 6 55.35 0.95 16.20
C ALA A 6 54.28 1.57 15.27
N ARG A 7 54.45 1.41 13.96
CA ARG A 7 53.44 1.76 12.96
C ARG A 7 52.37 0.66 12.93
N GLY A 8 51.26 0.88 13.62
CA GLY A 8 50.06 0.07 13.48
C GLY A 8 49.34 0.41 12.17
N VAL A 9 49.20 -0.57 11.28
CA VAL A 9 48.31 -0.48 10.12
C VAL A 9 46.91 -0.81 10.62
N ALA A 10 46.05 0.20 10.74
CA ALA A 10 44.64 0.00 11.04
C ALA A 10 43.94 -0.47 9.76
N ALA A 11 43.57 -1.75 9.71
CA ALA A 11 42.66 -2.28 8.71
C ALA A 11 41.25 -1.73 9.01
N VAL A 12 40.79 -0.79 8.19
CA VAL A 12 39.41 -0.30 8.22
C VAL A 12 38.56 -1.34 7.50
N PHE A 13 37.87 -2.18 8.27
CA PHE A 13 36.76 -2.99 7.75
C PHE A 13 35.56 -2.06 7.53
N LEU A 14 35.27 -1.74 6.27
CA LEU A 14 33.97 -1.19 5.90
C LEU A 14 32.95 -2.34 6.01
N VAL A 15 32.20 -2.36 7.11
CA VAL A 15 30.95 -3.14 7.17
C VAL A 15 29.89 -2.30 6.46
N SER A 16 29.65 -2.60 5.18
CA SER A 16 28.50 -2.04 4.46
C SER A 16 27.23 -2.76 4.91
N THR A 17 26.59 -2.26 5.98
CA THR A 17 25.21 -2.61 6.29
C THR A 17 24.27 -1.84 5.37
N PHE A 18 24.00 -2.38 4.19
CA PHE A 18 22.79 -2.02 3.44
C PHE A 18 21.62 -2.81 4.03
N SER A 19 21.03 -2.29 5.09
CA SER A 19 19.64 -2.60 5.42
C SER A 19 18.82 -1.44 4.90
N ALA A 20 18.31 -1.56 3.68
CA ALA A 20 17.11 -0.80 3.31
C ALA A 20 15.99 -1.38 4.17
N SER A 21 15.81 -0.87 5.39
CA SER A 21 14.55 -1.09 6.10
C SER A 21 13.49 -0.40 5.26
N VAL A 22 12.68 -1.18 4.55
CA VAL A 22 11.35 -0.71 4.19
C VAL A 22 10.72 -0.41 5.55
N ALA A 23 10.53 0.86 5.88
CA ALA A 23 9.81 1.20 7.09
C ALA A 23 8.43 0.55 6.95
N HIS A 24 8.19 -0.55 7.68
CA HIS A 24 6.84 -1.06 7.82
C HIS A 24 6.03 0.08 8.42
N ALA A 25 4.90 0.40 7.80
CA ALA A 25 3.96 1.28 8.46
C ALA A 25 3.54 0.64 9.79
N ASP A 26 3.63 1.39 10.89
CA ASP A 26 3.27 0.90 12.22
C ASP A 26 1.78 0.49 12.29
N ARG A 27 0.97 0.94 11.31
CA ARG A 27 -0.44 0.60 11.15
C ARG A 27 -0.87 0.63 9.68
N THR A 28 -1.64 -0.38 9.27
CA THR A 28 -2.30 -0.42 7.96
C THR A 28 -3.80 -0.35 8.12
N ILE A 29 -4.47 0.46 7.29
CA ILE A 29 -5.92 0.62 7.29
C ILE A 29 -6.47 0.45 5.90
N ALA A 30 -7.53 -0.34 5.80
CA ALA A 30 -8.25 -0.50 4.56
C ALA A 30 -8.94 0.79 4.11
N VAL A 31 -8.85 1.10 2.82
CA VAL A 31 -9.42 2.29 2.23
C VAL A 31 -10.10 1.98 0.89
N GLU A 32 -11.31 2.49 0.73
CA GLU A 32 -11.93 2.65 -0.57
C GLU A 32 -11.56 4.01 -1.14
N VAL A 33 -11.10 4.03 -2.39
CA VAL A 33 -10.63 5.23 -3.07
C VAL A 33 -11.53 5.51 -4.26
N ALA A 34 -12.17 6.66 -4.24
CA ALA A 34 -12.98 7.17 -5.33
C ALA A 34 -12.39 8.50 -5.82
N ALA A 35 -12.55 8.78 -7.10
CA ALA A 35 -12.24 10.09 -7.67
C ALA A 35 -13.45 10.60 -8.45
N SER A 36 -13.65 11.91 -8.50
CA SER A 36 -14.69 12.54 -9.33
C SER A 36 -14.53 12.19 -10.81
N SER A 37 -13.28 12.10 -11.28
CA SER A 37 -12.93 11.54 -12.57
C SER A 37 -11.51 10.97 -12.56
N THR A 38 -11.14 10.28 -13.64
CA THR A 38 -9.82 9.66 -13.78
C THR A 38 -9.39 9.69 -15.23
N ALA A 39 -8.14 10.11 -15.47
CA ALA A 39 -7.52 10.10 -16.78
C ALA A 39 -7.45 8.67 -17.34
N LYS A 40 -7.65 8.55 -18.66
CA LYS A 40 -7.42 7.28 -19.35
C LYS A 40 -5.94 6.92 -19.35
N GLY A 41 -5.62 5.68 -19.01
CA GLY A 41 -4.28 5.13 -19.08
C GLY A 41 -4.31 3.62 -19.25
N LYS A 42 -3.31 3.05 -19.93
CA LYS A 42 -3.16 1.58 -20.02
C LYS A 42 -2.83 1.03 -18.63
N ASN A 43 -3.33 -0.16 -18.31
CA ASN A 43 -3.03 -0.89 -17.07
C ASN A 43 -3.24 -0.04 -15.80
N ASP A 44 -4.34 0.71 -15.75
CA ASP A 44 -4.72 1.54 -14.59
C ASP A 44 -3.62 2.55 -14.19
N LYS A 45 -2.89 3.06 -15.18
CA LYS A 45 -1.77 4.00 -14.97
C LYS A 45 -2.14 5.20 -14.07
N PHE A 46 -3.38 5.68 -14.20
CA PHE A 46 -3.86 6.88 -13.51
C PHE A 46 -5.03 6.61 -12.55
N ALA A 47 -5.30 5.34 -12.23
CA ALA A 47 -6.44 4.99 -11.39
C ALA A 47 -6.36 5.66 -10.02
N ALA A 48 -7.52 5.99 -9.42
CA ALA A 48 -7.61 6.73 -8.17
C ALA A 48 -6.77 6.12 -7.03
N TRP A 49 -6.74 4.78 -6.93
CA TRP A 49 -5.96 4.05 -5.93
C TRP A 49 -4.45 4.22 -6.06
N ARG A 50 -3.93 4.69 -7.20
CA ARG A 50 -2.52 5.04 -7.38
C ARG A 50 -2.08 6.19 -6.49
N ALA A 51 -3.00 7.01 -5.99
CA ALA A 51 -2.69 8.08 -5.04
C ALA A 51 -2.54 7.59 -3.60
N VAL A 52 -2.66 6.30 -3.31
CA VAL A 52 -2.48 5.74 -1.96
C VAL A 52 -1.65 4.46 -1.99
N ASP A 53 -0.92 4.22 -3.09
CA ASP A 53 -0.14 2.99 -3.28
C ASP A 53 1.27 3.07 -2.69
N GLY A 54 1.63 4.18 -2.05
CA GLY A 54 2.92 4.39 -1.41
C GLY A 54 4.08 4.53 -2.41
N SER A 55 3.78 4.64 -3.71
CA SER A 55 4.77 4.68 -4.77
C SER A 55 4.84 6.07 -5.41
N THR A 56 6.02 6.68 -5.37
CA THR A 56 6.28 7.95 -6.06
C THR A 56 6.39 7.81 -7.58
N GLY A 57 6.44 6.57 -8.10
CA GLY A 57 6.48 6.26 -9.53
C GLY A 57 5.10 6.24 -10.20
N THR A 58 4.04 6.33 -9.42
CA THR A 58 2.64 6.22 -9.83
C THR A 58 1.85 7.44 -9.38
N ALA A 59 0.68 7.65 -9.95
CA ALA A 59 -0.18 8.78 -9.58
C ALA A 59 -1.62 8.53 -10.01
N TRP A 60 -2.57 9.11 -9.28
CA TRP A 60 -3.87 9.44 -9.86
C TRP A 60 -3.73 10.73 -10.68
N CYS A 61 -4.38 10.77 -11.83
CA CYS A 61 -4.58 12.00 -12.58
C CYS A 61 -6.07 12.16 -12.86
N GLU A 62 -6.60 13.36 -12.70
CA GLU A 62 -8.00 13.63 -13.03
C GLU A 62 -8.24 13.53 -14.54
N GLY A 63 -9.51 13.33 -14.92
CA GLY A 63 -9.92 13.00 -16.29
C GLY A 63 -10.74 14.08 -17.00
N LYS A 64 -10.86 15.30 -16.44
CA LYS A 64 -11.52 16.42 -17.11
C LYS A 64 -10.69 16.88 -18.32
N GLY A 65 -11.36 17.64 -19.20
CA GLY A 65 -10.73 18.24 -20.38
C GLY A 65 -9.97 19.55 -20.09
N ASP A 66 -10.08 20.08 -18.88
CA ASP A 66 -9.41 21.29 -18.39
C ASP A 66 -8.34 20.94 -17.34
N GLU A 67 -7.84 21.92 -16.58
CA GLU A 67 -6.84 21.69 -15.52
C GLU A 67 -7.35 20.88 -14.31
N GLY A 68 -8.62 20.50 -14.27
CA GLY A 68 -9.17 19.66 -13.22
C GLY A 68 -9.54 20.40 -11.93
N LEU A 69 -9.85 21.70 -12.01
CA LEU A 69 -10.34 22.42 -10.82
C LEU A 69 -11.61 21.76 -10.27
N ASP A 70 -11.69 21.73 -8.94
CA ASP A 70 -12.73 21.07 -8.14
C ASP A 70 -12.82 19.54 -8.31
N GLU A 71 -11.87 18.91 -9.01
CA GLU A 71 -11.75 17.45 -9.01
C GLU A 71 -11.31 16.96 -7.63
N THR A 72 -11.89 15.84 -7.21
CA THR A 72 -11.71 15.31 -5.87
C THR A 72 -11.21 13.88 -5.89
N LEU A 73 -10.43 13.56 -4.86
CA LEU A 73 -10.07 12.22 -4.44
C LEU A 73 -10.66 12.00 -3.05
N LYS A 74 -11.50 10.98 -2.92
CA LYS A 74 -12.19 10.61 -1.69
C LYS A 74 -11.68 9.27 -1.18
N LEU A 75 -11.23 9.28 0.06
CA LEU A 75 -10.76 8.13 0.83
C LEU A 75 -11.82 7.78 1.89
N THR A 76 -12.34 6.56 1.84
CA THR A 76 -13.26 6.02 2.85
C THR A 76 -12.57 4.90 3.60
N LEU A 77 -12.18 5.19 4.84
CA LEU A 77 -11.46 4.27 5.72
C LEU A 77 -12.40 3.23 6.32
N ALA A 78 -11.91 2.01 6.45
CA ALA A 78 -12.70 0.90 7.00
C ALA A 78 -13.14 1.11 8.45
N GLU A 79 -12.33 1.85 9.19
CA GLU A 79 -12.59 2.29 10.56
C GLU A 79 -12.17 3.76 10.72
N PRO A 80 -12.85 4.53 11.60
CA PRO A 80 -12.42 5.88 11.93
C PRO A 80 -11.07 5.87 12.66
N ILE A 81 -10.22 6.85 12.35
CA ILE A 81 -8.92 7.04 13.01
C ILE A 81 -8.68 8.48 13.41
N VAL A 82 -7.84 8.67 14.42
CA VAL A 82 -7.34 9.99 14.80
C VAL A 82 -6.18 10.35 13.88
N VAL A 83 -6.34 11.43 13.11
CA VAL A 83 -5.35 11.98 12.19
C VAL A 83 -4.82 13.30 12.73
N THR A 84 -3.51 13.52 12.64
CA THR A 84 -2.83 14.77 13.01
C THR A 84 -2.29 15.52 11.81
N ARG A 85 -1.97 14.82 10.72
CA ARG A 85 -1.39 15.40 9.51
C ARG A 85 -1.78 14.60 8.27
N ILE A 86 -1.91 15.29 7.14
CA ILE A 86 -2.05 14.68 5.82
C ILE A 86 -0.77 14.96 5.04
N ASP A 87 -0.15 13.91 4.53
CA ASP A 87 1.11 13.93 3.79
C ASP A 87 0.83 13.66 2.31
N LEU A 88 1.40 14.48 1.42
CA LEU A 88 1.06 14.50 -0.01
C LEU A 88 2.30 14.62 -0.89
N TYR A 89 2.39 13.78 -1.92
CA TYR A 89 3.20 14.04 -3.11
C TYR A 89 2.27 14.46 -4.25
N VAL A 90 2.49 15.65 -4.83
CA VAL A 90 1.56 16.26 -5.79
C VAL A 90 2.23 16.47 -7.15
N GLY A 91 1.49 16.29 -8.23
CA GLY A 91 2.04 16.23 -9.60
C GLY A 91 2.46 14.81 -9.97
N LEU A 92 3.29 14.67 -11.00
CA LEU A 92 3.84 13.39 -11.46
C LEU A 92 5.29 13.22 -10.99
N HIS A 93 5.50 12.55 -9.86
CA HIS A 93 6.82 12.40 -9.24
C HIS A 93 7.73 11.32 -9.84
N GLY A 94 7.25 10.52 -10.81
CA GLY A 94 8.06 9.45 -11.41
C GLY A 94 9.38 9.90 -12.05
N SER A 95 9.52 11.21 -12.37
CA SER A 95 10.82 11.83 -12.64
C SER A 95 10.73 13.36 -12.52
N ALA A 96 11.87 14.02 -12.27
CA ALA A 96 11.96 15.49 -12.26
C ALA A 96 11.45 16.13 -13.56
N LYS A 97 11.69 15.45 -14.70
CA LYS A 97 11.19 15.88 -16.00
C LYS A 97 9.66 15.79 -16.06
N ALA A 98 9.08 14.66 -15.67
CA ALA A 98 7.62 14.49 -15.67
C ALA A 98 6.95 15.51 -14.74
N TYR A 99 7.51 15.75 -13.56
CA TYR A 99 7.00 16.73 -12.61
C TYR A 99 6.96 18.15 -13.19
N LYS A 100 8.04 18.60 -13.85
CA LYS A 100 8.12 19.94 -14.45
C LYS A 100 7.24 20.10 -15.69
N GLU A 101 7.16 19.06 -16.52
CA GLU A 101 6.47 19.14 -17.81
C GLU A 101 4.94 18.98 -17.72
N ASN A 102 4.38 18.59 -16.57
CA ASN A 102 2.94 18.39 -16.38
C ASN A 102 2.35 19.37 -15.36
N ASN A 103 1.02 19.52 -15.40
CA ASN A 103 0.31 20.33 -14.43
C ASN A 103 0.43 19.70 -13.03
N ARG A 104 0.46 20.55 -12.02
CA ARG A 104 0.54 20.14 -10.61
C ARG A 104 -0.36 20.99 -9.74
N PRO A 105 -0.95 20.42 -8.68
CA PRO A 105 -1.73 21.19 -7.71
C PRO A 105 -0.88 22.31 -7.12
N SER A 106 -1.37 23.55 -7.20
CA SER A 106 -0.82 24.72 -6.51
C SER A 106 -1.64 25.11 -5.29
N LYS A 107 -2.90 24.66 -5.22
CA LYS A 107 -3.75 24.74 -4.03
C LYS A 107 -4.63 23.51 -3.91
N LEU A 108 -4.90 23.10 -2.67
CA LEU A 108 -5.89 22.06 -2.37
C LEU A 108 -6.94 22.55 -1.37
N PHE A 109 -8.11 21.93 -1.38
CA PHE A 109 -8.97 21.88 -0.21
C PHE A 109 -9.00 20.47 0.37
N ALA A 110 -9.31 20.37 1.65
CA ALA A 110 -9.49 19.10 2.34
C ALA A 110 -10.75 19.20 3.22
N GLN A 111 -11.55 18.14 3.22
CA GLN A 111 -12.72 18.01 4.07
C GLN A 111 -12.86 16.58 4.61
N THR A 112 -13.51 16.42 5.75
CA THR A 112 -13.64 15.12 6.42
C THR A 112 -15.02 14.88 7.00
N ALA A 113 -15.42 13.62 7.12
CA ALA A 113 -16.47 13.21 8.05
C ALA A 113 -15.94 12.18 9.06
N VAL A 114 -16.50 12.22 10.28
CA VAL A 114 -16.18 11.26 11.35
C VAL A 114 -16.69 9.87 10.98
N LYS A 115 -17.84 9.79 10.30
CA LYS A 115 -18.37 8.54 9.74
C LYS A 115 -18.90 8.70 8.32
N THR A 116 -18.95 7.58 7.60
CA THR A 116 -19.61 7.52 6.28
C THR A 116 -21.08 7.92 6.40
N GLY A 117 -21.52 8.84 5.54
CA GLY A 117 -22.90 9.34 5.52
C GLY A 117 -23.15 10.57 6.40
N GLU A 118 -22.19 10.95 7.25
CA GLU A 118 -22.25 12.21 7.99
C GLU A 118 -21.84 13.39 7.09
N PRO A 119 -22.27 14.63 7.42
CA PRO A 119 -21.85 15.82 6.69
C PRO A 119 -20.33 16.00 6.69
N MET A 120 -19.77 16.36 5.52
CA MET A 120 -18.36 16.71 5.41
C MET A 120 -18.10 18.06 6.09
N VAL A 121 -17.04 18.12 6.88
CA VAL A 121 -16.53 19.31 7.56
C VAL A 121 -15.22 19.72 6.89
N LEU A 122 -15.16 20.99 6.47
CA LEU A 122 -13.97 21.57 5.85
C LEU A 122 -12.80 21.60 6.85
N LEU A 123 -11.71 20.93 6.50
CA LEU A 123 -10.44 20.96 7.25
C LEU A 123 -9.58 22.14 6.83
N ALA A 124 -9.48 22.36 5.53
CA ALA A 124 -8.68 23.43 4.95
C ALA A 124 -9.22 23.84 3.58
N LYS A 125 -9.14 25.13 3.27
CA LYS A 125 -9.59 25.69 1.99
C LYS A 125 -8.44 26.37 1.28
N ALA A 126 -8.21 25.97 0.04
CA ALA A 126 -7.23 26.60 -0.86
C ALA A 126 -5.82 26.72 -0.24
N VAL A 127 -5.37 25.68 0.45
CA VAL A 127 -4.03 25.60 1.05
C VAL A 127 -2.99 25.72 -0.05
N PRO A 128 -2.12 26.75 -0.04
CA PRO A 128 -1.07 26.89 -1.03
C PRO A 128 -0.08 25.73 -0.90
N ILE A 129 0.26 25.14 -2.04
CA ILE A 129 1.26 24.09 -2.12
C ILE A 129 2.56 24.69 -2.60
N VAL A 130 3.56 24.60 -1.73
CA VAL A 130 4.96 24.75 -2.12
C VAL A 130 5.52 23.35 -2.23
N SER A 131 5.43 22.74 -3.41
CA SER A 131 6.10 21.47 -3.70
C SER A 131 7.21 21.66 -4.72
N ASP A 132 8.15 20.73 -4.67
CA ASP A 132 9.20 20.53 -5.64
C ASP A 132 9.28 19.02 -5.89
N HIS A 133 9.99 18.58 -6.92
CA HIS A 133 9.96 17.15 -7.32
C HIS A 133 10.34 16.17 -6.19
N ASP A 134 11.16 16.58 -5.22
CA ASP A 134 11.57 15.71 -4.10
C ASP A 134 10.97 16.14 -2.74
N LYS A 135 9.94 16.98 -2.73
CA LYS A 135 9.37 17.53 -1.49
C LYS A 135 7.98 17.02 -1.19
N LEU A 136 7.87 16.38 -0.03
CA LEU A 136 6.60 16.07 0.61
C LEU A 136 5.89 17.35 1.06
N VAL A 137 4.62 17.46 0.72
CA VAL A 137 3.72 18.50 1.21
C VAL A 137 3.04 18.00 2.47
N LYS A 138 3.09 18.81 3.53
CA LYS A 138 2.52 18.48 4.83
C LYS A 138 1.36 19.42 5.14
N LEU A 139 0.19 18.85 5.41
CA LEU A 139 -0.97 19.57 5.90
C LEU A 139 -1.20 19.18 7.36
N ASP A 140 -0.58 19.95 8.27
CA ASP A 140 -0.75 19.76 9.71
C ASP A 140 -2.15 20.21 10.15
N LEU A 141 -2.87 19.34 10.86
CA LEU A 141 -4.15 19.68 11.46
C LEU A 141 -3.90 20.39 12.79
N LYS A 142 -4.49 21.57 12.97
CA LYS A 142 -4.37 22.36 14.21
C LYS A 142 -4.76 21.58 15.46
N THR A 143 -5.68 20.65 15.30
CA THR A 143 -6.16 19.73 16.34
C THR A 143 -6.29 18.35 15.72
N PRO A 144 -5.91 17.27 16.42
CA PRO A 144 -6.21 15.91 15.96
C PRO A 144 -7.70 15.74 15.64
N ARG A 145 -8.01 14.98 14.59
CA ARG A 145 -9.39 14.76 14.12
C ARG A 145 -9.66 13.29 13.93
N THR A 146 -10.83 12.84 14.40
CA THR A 146 -11.35 11.53 14.00
C THR A 146 -11.86 11.62 12.56
N VAL A 147 -11.32 10.78 11.69
CA VAL A 147 -11.56 10.76 10.25
C VAL A 147 -11.94 9.34 9.85
N GLN A 148 -13.10 9.17 9.22
CA GLN A 148 -13.41 7.97 8.44
C GLN A 148 -13.49 8.28 6.96
N VAL A 149 -13.97 9.48 6.61
CA VAL A 149 -13.97 9.96 5.23
C VAL A 149 -13.04 11.15 5.14
N LEU A 150 -12.09 11.11 4.21
CA LEU A 150 -11.23 12.22 3.83
C LEU A 150 -11.44 12.50 2.35
N GLU A 151 -11.74 13.74 1.99
CA GLU A 151 -11.80 14.18 0.60
C GLU A 151 -10.83 15.32 0.38
N LEU A 152 -9.99 15.16 -0.63
CA LEU A 152 -9.02 16.15 -1.10
C LEU A 152 -9.50 16.66 -2.45
N GLY A 153 -9.44 17.96 -2.68
CA GLY A 153 -9.85 18.53 -3.97
C GLY A 153 -8.90 19.59 -4.50
N LEU A 154 -8.82 19.65 -5.82
CA LEU A 154 -7.94 20.56 -6.57
C LEU A 154 -8.50 21.98 -6.54
N ALA A 155 -7.84 22.90 -5.85
CA ALA A 155 -8.28 24.29 -5.68
C ALA A 155 -7.44 25.31 -6.47
N GLY A 156 -6.40 24.85 -7.14
CA GLY A 156 -5.49 25.68 -7.92
C GLY A 156 -4.43 24.83 -8.60
N VAL A 157 -3.96 25.26 -9.76
CA VAL A 157 -3.01 24.52 -10.59
C VAL A 157 -1.85 25.40 -11.00
N THR A 158 -0.64 24.86 -10.96
CA THR A 158 0.52 25.40 -11.66
C THR A 158 0.68 24.63 -12.96
N ARG A 159 0.61 25.35 -14.09
CA ARG A 159 0.83 24.75 -15.41
C ARG A 159 2.27 24.28 -15.56
N GLY A 160 2.46 23.10 -16.14
CA GLY A 160 3.77 22.58 -16.49
C GLY A 160 4.41 23.34 -17.65
N ASP A 161 5.75 23.30 -17.71
CA ASP A 161 6.53 24.07 -18.68
C ASP A 161 6.26 23.62 -20.13
N LYS A 162 5.85 22.37 -20.31
CA LYS A 162 5.61 21.72 -21.60
C LYS A 162 4.35 20.86 -21.59
N THR A 163 3.33 21.28 -20.85
CA THR A 163 2.07 20.54 -20.70
C THR A 163 1.47 20.22 -22.07
N LYS A 164 1.45 18.93 -22.43
CA LYS A 164 0.79 18.41 -23.64
C LYS A 164 -0.63 17.93 -23.39
N VAL A 165 -0.89 17.48 -22.17
CA VAL A 165 -2.19 16.97 -21.70
C VAL A 165 -2.55 17.78 -20.48
N ASN A 166 -3.75 18.34 -20.42
CA ASN A 166 -4.10 19.33 -19.40
C ASN A 166 -4.42 18.73 -18.02
N GLN A 167 -3.90 17.55 -17.71
CA GLN A 167 -4.29 16.82 -16.51
C GLN A 167 -3.47 17.21 -15.30
N THR A 168 -4.13 17.34 -14.15
CA THR A 168 -3.47 17.53 -12.85
C THR A 168 -3.43 16.21 -12.07
N CYS A 169 -2.29 15.90 -11.46
CA CYS A 169 -2.06 14.62 -10.82
C CYS A 169 -1.72 14.74 -9.32
N VAL A 170 -2.02 13.70 -8.56
CA VAL A 170 -1.57 13.47 -7.19
C VAL A 170 -0.86 12.13 -7.17
N THR A 171 0.41 12.16 -6.78
CA THR A 171 1.28 10.97 -6.76
C THR A 171 0.91 10.07 -5.59
N ASP A 172 0.87 10.62 -4.38
CA ASP A 172 0.62 9.81 -3.18
C ASP A 172 0.01 10.66 -2.07
N VAL A 173 -0.79 10.01 -1.23
CA VAL A 173 -1.53 10.54 -0.10
C VAL A 173 -1.36 9.55 1.04
N SER A 174 -0.84 10.03 2.15
CA SER A 174 -0.78 9.30 3.42
C SER A 174 -1.31 10.18 4.55
N VAL A 175 -1.62 9.54 5.68
CA VAL A 175 -2.05 10.25 6.89
C VAL A 175 -1.18 9.84 8.06
N VAL A 176 -1.01 10.76 8.99
CA VAL A 176 -0.23 10.54 10.21
C VAL A 176 -1.17 10.46 11.40
N GLY A 177 -0.99 9.42 12.20
CA GLY A 177 -1.76 9.17 13.41
C GLY A 177 -1.37 10.07 14.59
N GLU A 178 -2.01 9.84 15.73
CA GLU A 178 -1.75 10.58 16.97
C GLU A 178 -0.37 10.31 17.57
N LYS A 179 0.21 9.12 17.33
CA LYS A 179 1.53 8.75 17.83
C LYS A 179 2.66 9.17 16.88
N GLY A 180 2.33 9.88 15.80
CA GLY A 180 3.27 10.28 14.76
C GLY A 180 3.56 9.18 13.72
N GLU A 181 2.83 8.06 13.78
CA GLU A 181 2.95 6.96 12.83
C GLU A 181 2.36 7.33 11.47
N VAL A 182 3.04 6.96 10.38
CA VAL A 182 2.45 7.02 9.04
C VAL A 182 1.54 5.81 8.87
N ILE A 183 0.29 6.05 8.53
CA ILE A 183 -0.70 5.00 8.32
C ILE A 183 -0.68 4.60 6.84
N ALA A 184 -0.34 3.33 6.57
CA ALA A 184 -0.42 2.76 5.24
C ALA A 184 -1.88 2.43 4.89
N PHE A 185 -2.17 2.49 3.60
CA PHE A 185 -3.50 2.26 3.07
C PHE A 185 -3.59 0.94 2.31
N ALA A 186 -4.47 0.04 2.75
CA ALA A 186 -4.84 -1.13 1.99
C ALA A 186 -6.00 -0.83 1.04
N TYR A 187 -5.67 -0.66 -0.24
CA TYR A 187 -6.57 -0.14 -1.26
C TYR A 187 -7.11 -1.22 -2.22
N GLY A 188 -8.06 -0.80 -3.05
CA GLY A 188 -8.57 -1.60 -4.15
C GLY A 188 -9.48 -2.75 -3.71
N MET A 189 -10.09 -2.64 -2.52
CA MET A 189 -11.06 -3.59 -1.99
C MET A 189 -12.20 -2.88 -1.26
N PRO A 190 -13.41 -3.48 -1.28
CA PRO A 190 -14.49 -3.02 -0.40
C PRO A 190 -14.05 -3.10 1.07
N VAL A 191 -14.50 -2.15 1.88
CA VAL A 191 -14.25 -2.11 3.33
C VAL A 191 -14.61 -3.44 4.01
N ASP A 192 -15.73 -4.04 3.62
CA ASP A 192 -16.21 -5.31 4.20
C ASP A 192 -15.28 -6.49 3.87
N ALA A 193 -14.66 -6.48 2.69
CA ALA A 193 -13.65 -7.47 2.34
C ALA A 193 -12.50 -7.40 3.33
N MET A 194 -12.00 -6.19 3.61
CA MET A 194 -10.89 -6.01 4.52
C MET A 194 -11.21 -6.34 5.97
N LYS A 195 -12.42 -6.00 6.45
CA LYS A 195 -12.90 -6.44 7.77
C LYS A 195 -12.96 -7.96 7.89
N SER A 196 -13.23 -8.66 6.79
CA SER A 196 -13.29 -10.12 6.77
C SER A 196 -11.93 -10.81 6.61
N LEU A 197 -10.83 -10.06 6.39
CA LEU A 197 -9.50 -10.65 6.16
C LEU A 197 -9.03 -11.57 7.29
N PRO A 198 -9.15 -11.22 8.59
CA PRO A 198 -8.76 -12.14 9.66
C PRO A 198 -9.54 -13.46 9.64
N ALA A 199 -10.86 -13.40 9.43
CA ALA A 199 -11.71 -14.59 9.32
C ALA A 199 -11.37 -15.42 8.08
N GLY A 200 -11.06 -14.74 6.96
CA GLY A 200 -10.60 -15.36 5.73
C GLY A 200 -9.28 -16.11 5.91
N LEU A 201 -8.30 -15.48 6.57
CA LEU A 201 -7.00 -16.09 6.85
C LEU A 201 -7.14 -17.31 7.76
N ALA A 202 -7.98 -17.21 8.80
CA ALA A 202 -8.28 -18.34 9.68
C ALA A 202 -8.93 -19.52 8.90
N ALA A 203 -9.84 -19.24 7.97
CA ALA A 203 -10.45 -20.26 7.13
C ALA A 203 -9.44 -20.93 6.18
N VAL A 204 -8.54 -20.15 5.58
CA VAL A 204 -7.42 -20.68 4.76
C VAL A 204 -6.51 -21.56 5.62
N ARG A 205 -6.10 -21.08 6.80
CA ARG A 205 -5.25 -21.84 7.73
C ARG A 205 -5.90 -23.17 8.12
N ALA A 206 -7.19 -23.17 8.46
CA ALA A 206 -7.93 -24.37 8.78
C ALA A 206 -7.98 -25.35 7.59
N ALA A 207 -8.21 -24.86 6.37
CA ALA A 207 -8.21 -25.70 5.16
C ALA A 207 -6.83 -26.33 4.89
N VAL A 208 -5.75 -25.56 5.03
CA VAL A 208 -4.36 -26.05 4.89
C VAL A 208 -4.04 -27.08 5.96
N ALA A 209 -4.39 -26.81 7.23
CA ALA A 209 -4.13 -27.71 8.35
C ALA A 209 -4.88 -29.05 8.22
N ALA A 210 -6.13 -29.02 7.74
CA ALA A 210 -6.93 -30.21 7.53
C ALA A 210 -6.46 -31.08 6.34
N CYS A 211 -5.69 -30.49 5.41
CA CYS A 211 -5.28 -31.12 4.16
C CYS A 211 -6.48 -31.70 3.36
N ASP A 212 -7.66 -31.08 3.52
CA ASP A 212 -8.92 -31.54 2.93
C ASP A 212 -9.12 -30.93 1.54
N GLU A 213 -9.30 -31.78 0.53
CA GLU A 213 -9.41 -31.33 -0.86
C GLU A 213 -10.58 -30.36 -1.08
N LYS A 214 -11.72 -30.61 -0.43
CA LYS A 214 -12.91 -29.76 -0.62
C LYS A 214 -12.74 -28.40 0.03
N ALA A 215 -12.21 -28.36 1.26
CA ALA A 215 -11.89 -27.12 1.96
C ALA A 215 -10.86 -26.29 1.19
N LEU A 216 -9.80 -26.94 0.69
CA LEU A 216 -8.76 -26.30 -0.11
C LEU A 216 -9.31 -25.75 -1.43
N ALA A 217 -10.24 -26.46 -2.10
CA ALA A 217 -10.88 -25.97 -3.32
C ALA A 217 -11.66 -24.67 -3.11
N ALA A 218 -12.21 -24.44 -1.91
CA ALA A 218 -12.91 -23.20 -1.58
C ALA A 218 -11.94 -22.08 -1.14
N ALA A 219 -10.92 -22.44 -0.35
CA ALA A 219 -10.03 -21.48 0.31
C ALA A 219 -8.80 -21.06 -0.52
N VAL A 220 -8.51 -21.73 -1.64
CA VAL A 220 -7.30 -21.50 -2.43
C VAL A 220 -7.65 -21.14 -3.87
N LYS A 221 -7.01 -20.08 -4.38
CA LYS A 221 -7.03 -19.73 -5.79
C LYS A 221 -5.98 -20.57 -6.51
N PHE A 222 -6.44 -21.36 -7.48
CA PHE A 222 -5.57 -22.17 -8.32
C PHE A 222 -5.28 -21.52 -9.69
N PRO A 223 -4.08 -21.71 -10.26
CA PRO A 223 -2.94 -22.42 -9.65
C PRO A 223 -2.33 -21.63 -8.49
N LEU A 224 -2.02 -22.34 -7.40
CA LEU A 224 -1.34 -21.79 -6.23
C LEU A 224 0.17 -21.79 -6.49
N SER A 225 0.84 -20.67 -6.24
CA SER A 225 2.29 -20.56 -6.30
C SER A 225 2.89 -20.72 -4.91
N HIS A 226 3.75 -21.71 -4.70
CA HIS A 226 4.50 -21.89 -3.46
C HIS A 226 5.98 -21.73 -3.75
N SER A 227 6.59 -20.68 -3.23
CA SER A 227 8.03 -20.47 -3.27
C SER A 227 8.67 -20.97 -1.98
N VAL A 228 9.73 -21.76 -2.11
CA VAL A 228 10.57 -22.21 -1.00
C VAL A 228 11.89 -21.46 -1.14
N ALA A 229 12.17 -20.59 -0.17
CA ALA A 229 13.36 -19.77 -0.08
C ALA A 229 14.46 -20.56 0.65
N ALA A 230 15.50 -20.92 -0.09
CA ALA A 230 16.70 -21.55 0.45
C ALA A 230 17.94 -20.81 -0.05
N GLU A 231 19.02 -20.83 0.73
CA GLU A 231 20.26 -20.10 0.45
C GLU A 231 20.89 -20.50 -0.90
N GLU A 232 20.78 -21.78 -1.28
CA GLU A 232 21.40 -22.30 -2.50
C GLU A 232 20.39 -22.89 -3.52
N ASP A 233 19.15 -23.20 -3.11
CA ASP A 233 18.18 -23.92 -3.96
C ASP A 233 16.75 -23.36 -3.81
N SER A 234 16.60 -22.05 -4.01
CA SER A 234 15.26 -21.44 -4.06
C SER A 234 14.46 -22.03 -5.22
N ARG A 235 13.23 -22.47 -4.96
CA ARG A 235 12.37 -23.08 -5.98
C ARG A 235 10.92 -22.63 -5.86
N THR A 236 10.22 -22.59 -7.00
CA THR A 236 8.78 -22.31 -7.02
C THR A 236 8.02 -23.52 -7.56
N VAL A 237 7.10 -24.05 -6.75
CA VAL A 237 6.19 -25.12 -7.10
C VAL A 237 4.81 -24.53 -7.43
N LYS A 238 4.26 -24.89 -8.59
CA LYS A 238 2.88 -24.53 -8.96
C LYS A 238 1.93 -25.69 -8.70
N LEU A 239 1.09 -25.55 -7.69
CA LEU A 239 0.05 -26.52 -7.36
C LEU A 239 -1.19 -26.21 -8.19
N LYS A 240 -1.52 -27.10 -9.13
CA LYS A 240 -2.53 -26.82 -10.17
C LYS A 240 -3.97 -26.88 -9.68
N ASN A 241 -4.24 -27.60 -8.60
CA ASN A 241 -5.59 -27.83 -8.07
C ASN A 241 -5.54 -28.29 -6.61
N ALA A 242 -6.71 -28.36 -5.98
CA ALA A 242 -6.86 -28.75 -4.59
C ALA A 242 -6.33 -30.16 -4.28
N LYS A 243 -6.50 -31.11 -5.21
CA LYS A 243 -5.97 -32.47 -5.08
C LYS A 243 -4.44 -32.49 -4.98
N ALA A 244 -3.76 -31.71 -5.82
CA ALA A 244 -2.30 -31.58 -5.79
C ALA A 244 -1.82 -30.96 -4.48
N LEU A 245 -2.50 -29.92 -4.00
CA LEU A 245 -2.19 -29.29 -2.71
C LEU A 245 -2.46 -30.23 -1.53
N ALA A 246 -3.61 -30.90 -1.48
CA ALA A 246 -3.93 -31.87 -0.44
C ALA A 246 -2.89 -33.01 -0.36
N LYS A 247 -2.38 -33.47 -1.52
CA LYS A 247 -1.29 -34.44 -1.58
C LYS A 247 0.00 -33.87 -0.99
N ALA A 248 0.39 -32.65 -1.36
CA ALA A 248 1.58 -31.99 -0.83
C ALA A 248 1.48 -31.77 0.68
N CYS A 249 0.34 -31.26 1.18
CA CYS A 249 0.14 -31.06 2.62
C CYS A 249 0.24 -32.38 3.41
N LYS A 250 -0.36 -33.48 2.92
CA LYS A 250 -0.28 -34.81 3.56
C LYS A 250 1.13 -35.41 3.54
N ALA A 251 1.92 -35.08 2.52
CA ALA A 251 3.32 -35.49 2.42
C ALA A 251 4.26 -34.63 3.28
N GLY A 252 3.79 -33.50 3.82
CA GLY A 252 4.63 -32.53 4.53
C GLY A 252 5.38 -31.57 3.61
N ASP A 253 5.12 -31.61 2.31
CA ASP A 253 5.79 -30.78 1.28
C ASP A 253 5.20 -29.35 1.19
N PHE A 254 4.17 -29.05 1.98
CA PHE A 254 3.54 -27.73 2.06
C PHE A 254 3.38 -27.33 3.53
N PRO A 255 3.97 -26.19 3.96
CA PRO A 255 3.96 -25.82 5.36
C PRO A 255 2.58 -25.38 5.81
N LYS A 256 2.35 -25.51 7.12
CA LYS A 256 1.18 -24.92 7.77
C LYS A 256 1.33 -23.41 7.81
N ILE A 257 0.23 -22.69 7.69
CA ILE A 257 0.22 -21.25 7.91
C ILE A 257 0.23 -21.01 9.43
N PRO A 258 1.21 -20.28 9.98
CA PRO A 258 1.32 -20.04 11.42
C PRO A 258 0.27 -19.03 11.92
N ASP A 259 0.01 -19.03 13.22
CA ASP A 259 -0.85 -18.03 13.87
C ASP A 259 -0.24 -16.62 13.86
N SER A 260 1.09 -16.51 13.73
CA SER A 260 1.77 -15.22 13.56
C SER A 260 1.30 -14.47 12.31
N ALA A 261 0.75 -15.16 11.31
CA ALA A 261 0.15 -14.54 10.14
C ALA A 261 -1.05 -13.63 10.48
N ASP A 262 -1.70 -13.81 11.63
CA ASP A 262 -2.78 -12.92 12.10
C ASP A 262 -2.27 -11.54 12.53
N ARG A 263 -0.97 -11.41 12.79
CA ARG A 263 -0.30 -10.17 13.21
C ARG A 263 0.61 -9.62 12.12
N ALA A 264 0.57 -10.23 10.93
CA ALA A 264 1.40 -9.88 9.82
C ALA A 264 1.26 -8.41 9.41
N GLY A 265 2.35 -7.84 8.92
CA GLY A 265 2.28 -6.59 8.16
C GLY A 265 1.42 -6.81 6.92
N ILE A 266 0.36 -6.00 6.75
CA ILE A 266 -0.51 -6.06 5.58
C ILE A 266 0.06 -5.13 4.51
N SER A 267 0.59 -5.70 3.44
CA SER A 267 1.08 -4.97 2.27
C SER A 267 0.12 -5.16 1.09
N PRO A 268 -0.50 -4.10 0.55
CA PRO A 268 -1.37 -4.22 -0.60
C PRO A 268 -0.54 -4.47 -1.86
N SER A 269 -0.84 -5.52 -2.62
CA SER A 269 -0.12 -5.87 -3.85
C SER A 269 -0.95 -5.60 -5.13
N GLY A 270 -2.04 -4.87 -4.98
CA GLY A 270 -2.93 -4.41 -6.04
C GLY A 270 -4.41 -4.56 -5.68
N PRO A 271 -5.34 -4.18 -6.58
CA PRO A 271 -6.77 -4.32 -6.33
C PRO A 271 -7.16 -5.77 -6.02
N GLY A 272 -7.90 -5.96 -4.91
CA GLY A 272 -8.31 -7.28 -4.45
C GLY A 272 -7.18 -8.16 -3.94
N ARG A 273 -6.00 -7.61 -3.61
CA ARG A 273 -4.81 -8.38 -3.26
C ARG A 273 -4.09 -7.81 -2.05
N VAL A 274 -3.76 -8.68 -1.11
CA VAL A 274 -2.89 -8.37 0.03
C VAL A 274 -1.82 -9.41 0.16
N THR A 275 -0.68 -8.95 0.62
CA THR A 275 0.48 -9.72 1.00
C THR A 275 0.63 -9.57 2.50
N LEU A 276 0.68 -10.69 3.21
CA LEU A 276 0.86 -10.76 4.65
C LEU A 276 2.28 -11.22 4.92
N GLU A 277 3.10 -10.37 5.51
CA GLU A 277 4.46 -10.71 5.91
C GLU A 277 4.46 -11.17 7.36
N THR A 278 4.92 -12.40 7.59
CA THR A 278 4.81 -13.05 8.91
C THR A 278 6.16 -13.11 9.60
N ASP A 279 6.16 -13.01 10.93
CA ASP A 279 7.36 -13.16 11.77
C ASP A 279 7.77 -14.63 11.97
N SER A 280 7.30 -15.55 11.12
CA SER A 280 7.62 -16.98 11.24
C SER A 280 8.92 -17.34 10.54
N ASP A 281 9.64 -18.25 11.17
CA ASP A 281 10.77 -19.02 10.65
C ASP A 281 10.38 -20.09 9.60
N THR A 282 9.09 -20.31 9.36
CA THR A 282 8.61 -21.30 8.38
C THR A 282 7.88 -20.66 7.21
N VAL A 283 7.06 -19.64 7.45
CA VAL A 283 6.30 -18.94 6.39
C VAL A 283 6.68 -17.47 6.40
N ILE A 284 7.29 -17.02 5.32
CA ILE A 284 7.72 -15.63 5.16
C ILE A 284 6.52 -14.77 4.75
N ARG A 285 5.76 -15.27 3.75
CA ARG A 285 4.75 -14.47 3.07
C ARG A 285 3.52 -15.28 2.71
N VAL A 286 2.35 -14.68 2.88
CA VAL A 286 1.06 -15.22 2.44
C VAL A 286 0.36 -14.19 1.55
N ASP A 287 0.16 -14.53 0.28
CA ASP A 287 -0.59 -13.68 -0.65
C ASP A 287 -2.05 -14.13 -0.71
N MET A 288 -2.95 -13.22 -0.37
CA MET A 288 -4.38 -13.44 -0.38
C MET A 288 -5.06 -12.58 -1.44
N VAL A 289 -6.08 -13.15 -2.07
CA VAL A 289 -6.92 -12.46 -3.05
C VAL A 289 -8.38 -12.45 -2.60
N TRP A 290 -9.04 -11.31 -2.77
CA TRP A 290 -10.48 -11.20 -2.61
C TRP A 290 -11.17 -11.58 -3.91
N ASN A 291 -12.08 -12.56 -3.84
CA ASN A 291 -12.80 -13.06 -5.00
C ASN A 291 -14.20 -13.52 -4.61
N LYS A 292 -15.23 -12.96 -5.27
CA LYS A 292 -16.65 -13.33 -5.08
C LYS A 292 -17.10 -13.38 -3.61
N GLY A 293 -16.66 -12.42 -2.80
CA GLY A 293 -17.09 -12.32 -1.40
C GLY A 293 -16.27 -13.17 -0.42
N ALA A 294 -15.16 -13.77 -0.85
CA ALA A 294 -14.30 -14.56 0.01
C ALA A 294 -12.82 -14.28 -0.26
N TRP A 295 -12.02 -14.42 0.79
CA TRP A 295 -10.57 -14.43 0.69
C TRP A 295 -10.07 -15.82 0.29
N GLN A 296 -9.10 -15.85 -0.61
CA GLN A 296 -8.45 -17.08 -1.05
C GLN A 296 -6.93 -16.94 -1.04
N LEU A 297 -6.22 -18.01 -0.67
CA LEU A 297 -4.77 -18.09 -0.80
C LEU A 297 -4.37 -18.15 -2.29
N ALA A 298 -3.49 -17.27 -2.73
CA ALA A 298 -3.04 -17.21 -4.12
C ALA A 298 -1.55 -17.54 -4.29
N ALA A 299 -0.74 -17.19 -3.30
CA ALA A 299 0.65 -17.60 -3.23
C ALA A 299 1.13 -17.67 -1.78
N MET A 300 2.22 -18.40 -1.57
CA MET A 300 2.90 -18.48 -0.28
C MET A 300 4.40 -18.60 -0.49
N GLU A 301 5.16 -17.99 0.41
CA GLU A 301 6.62 -18.08 0.48
C GLU A 301 6.99 -18.68 1.83
N SER A 302 7.80 -19.72 1.82
CA SER A 302 8.30 -20.41 3.01
C SER A 302 9.82 -20.50 2.97
N TYR A 303 10.44 -20.81 4.10
CA TYR A 303 11.78 -21.39 4.11
C TYR A 303 11.72 -22.88 3.73
#